data_AF-C4K6I1-F1
#
_entry.id   AF-C4K6I1-F1
#
_cell.length_a   1.000
_cell.length_b   1.000
_cell.length_c   1.000
_cell.angle_alpha   90.00
_cell.angle_beta   90.00
_cell.angle_gamma   90.00
#
_symmetry.space_group_name_H-M   'P 1'
#
loop_
_entity.id
_entity.type
_entity.pdbx_description
1 polymer ?
#
loop_
_entity_poly.entity_id
_entity_poly.type
_entity_poly.pdbx_seq_one_letter_code
_entity_poly.pdbx_strand_id
1 'polypeptide(L)'
;MTAQGIGWLIRGKEGHRAEWGGRTRKMGEMANDLPFIACGQIRWKGKKANMEIGETSVIITRTAKPKRKDKNTGRRVKVQPGVALTLRLVAVRLTDTDGNFIGRWTLLTNVSRESISAEVARWYYWRWSIDSFLKLLKGAGHDVEKWRQLSAGAVLRRLLIASMACVLVWRRQRSEDDDNVAARQLICRLSGRQQKRGRIESAPALLAGLSILLNTLTLLAE
;
A
#
# COMPACT_ATOMS: atom_id res chain seq x y z
N MET A 1 -17.34 -6.51 13.74
CA MET A 1 -15.98 -6.34 14.33
C MET A 1 -15.33 -7.69 14.53
N THR A 2 -14.00 -7.80 14.47
CA THR A 2 -13.33 -9.02 14.98
C THR A 2 -13.59 -9.15 16.48
N ALA A 3 -13.37 -10.34 17.05
CA ALA A 3 -13.47 -10.55 18.50
C ALA A 3 -12.54 -9.64 19.33
N GLN A 4 -11.59 -8.96 18.69
CA GLN A 4 -10.62 -8.05 19.30
C GLN A 4 -10.88 -6.57 18.98
N GLY A 5 -12.00 -6.24 18.30
CA GLY A 5 -12.32 -4.86 17.92
C GLY A 5 -11.47 -4.29 16.78
N ILE A 6 -10.62 -5.10 16.14
CA ILE A 6 -9.67 -4.64 15.13
C ILE A 6 -10.35 -4.52 13.75
N GLY A 7 -10.28 -3.32 13.17
CA GLY A 7 -10.59 -3.05 11.77
C GLY A 7 -9.44 -3.48 10.86
N TRP A 8 -9.76 -4.14 9.75
CA TRP A 8 -8.78 -4.58 8.76
C TRP A 8 -9.23 -4.28 7.34
N LEU A 9 -8.25 -4.14 6.46
CA LEU A 9 -8.43 -3.93 5.03
C LEU A 9 -7.44 -4.81 4.28
N ILE A 10 -7.94 -5.66 3.39
CA ILE A 10 -7.10 -6.54 2.57
C ILE A 10 -7.51 -6.49 1.10
N ARG A 11 -6.59 -6.83 0.21
CA ARG A 11 -6.92 -7.03 -1.21
C ARG A 11 -7.63 -8.37 -1.39
N GLY A 12 -8.86 -8.35 -1.91
CA GLY A 12 -9.51 -9.52 -2.48
C GLY A 12 -8.92 -9.84 -3.86
N LYS A 13 -8.58 -11.11 -4.11
CA LYS A 13 -8.22 -11.53 -5.47
C LYS A 13 -9.51 -11.68 -6.29
N GLU A 14 -9.50 -11.20 -7.52
CA GLU A 14 -10.64 -11.23 -8.44
C GLU A 14 -11.24 -12.65 -8.58
N GLY A 15 -10.41 -13.69 -8.58
CA GLY A 15 -10.84 -15.09 -8.69
C GLY A 15 -11.33 -15.72 -7.38
N HIS A 16 -11.18 -15.05 -6.23
CA HIS A 16 -11.74 -15.56 -4.98
C HIS A 16 -13.26 -15.49 -5.03
N ARG A 17 -13.91 -16.44 -4.37
CA ARG A 17 -15.37 -16.56 -4.34
C ARG A 17 -15.92 -16.09 -3.00
N ALA A 18 -17.08 -15.45 -3.06
CA ALA A 18 -17.90 -15.11 -1.91
C ALA A 18 -19.37 -15.24 -2.30
N GLU A 19 -20.25 -15.32 -1.31
CA GLU A 19 -21.68 -15.32 -1.52
C GLU A 19 -22.20 -13.89 -1.62
N TRP A 20 -23.01 -13.64 -2.65
CA TRP A 20 -23.69 -12.38 -2.91
C TRP A 20 -25.05 -12.67 -3.56
N GLY A 21 -26.12 -12.12 -3.00
CA GLY A 21 -27.49 -12.40 -3.46
C GLY A 21 -27.87 -13.89 -3.42
N GLY A 22 -27.42 -14.61 -2.39
CA GLY A 22 -27.69 -16.06 -2.22
C GLY A 22 -26.93 -16.98 -3.18
N ARG A 23 -26.02 -16.45 -4.01
CA ARG A 23 -25.20 -17.25 -4.94
C ARG A 23 -23.72 -17.03 -4.69
N THR A 24 -22.94 -18.08 -4.83
CA THR A 24 -21.47 -17.99 -4.77
C THR A 24 -20.92 -17.49 -6.10
N ARG A 25 -20.33 -16.30 -6.14
CA ARG A 25 -19.74 -15.68 -7.35
C ARG A 25 -18.28 -15.30 -7.14
N LYS A 26 -17.53 -15.06 -8.22
CA LYS A 26 -16.16 -14.52 -8.12
C LYS A 26 -16.22 -13.04 -7.78
N MET A 27 -15.31 -12.55 -6.96
CA MET A 27 -15.28 -11.14 -6.55
C MET A 27 -15.17 -10.19 -7.74
N GLY A 28 -14.44 -10.58 -8.79
CA GLY A 28 -14.33 -9.76 -9.99
C GLY A 28 -15.60 -9.68 -10.83
N GLU A 29 -16.43 -10.73 -10.81
CA GLU A 29 -17.74 -10.72 -11.46
C GLU A 29 -18.70 -9.83 -10.66
N MET A 30 -18.70 -9.95 -9.33
CA MET A 30 -19.48 -9.07 -8.46
C MET A 30 -19.09 -7.61 -8.70
N ALA A 31 -17.80 -7.30 -8.75
CA ALA A 31 -17.29 -5.96 -8.97
C ALA A 31 -17.59 -5.38 -10.36
N ASN A 32 -17.97 -6.19 -11.35
CA ASN A 32 -18.45 -5.69 -12.64
C ASN A 32 -19.88 -5.13 -12.53
N ASP A 33 -20.69 -5.76 -11.67
CA ASP A 33 -22.12 -5.50 -11.54
C ASP A 33 -22.44 -4.42 -10.50
N LEU A 34 -21.43 -3.92 -9.76
CA LEU A 34 -21.65 -2.89 -8.75
C LEU A 34 -21.94 -1.54 -9.41
N PRO A 35 -22.89 -0.76 -8.86
CA PRO A 35 -22.98 0.66 -9.20
C PRO A 35 -21.73 1.38 -8.67
N PHE A 36 -21.13 2.22 -9.50
CA PHE A 36 -19.95 3.00 -9.16
C PHE A 36 -20.31 4.47 -8.98
N ILE A 37 -19.74 5.09 -7.95
CA ILE A 37 -19.89 6.52 -7.68
C ILE A 37 -18.51 7.17 -7.83
N ALA A 38 -18.46 8.27 -8.57
CA ALA A 38 -17.24 9.06 -8.74
C ALA A 38 -16.74 9.59 -7.39
N CYS A 39 -15.45 9.42 -7.12
CA CYS A 39 -14.84 9.61 -5.81
C CYS A 39 -13.46 10.30 -5.91
N GLY A 40 -13.39 11.37 -6.70
CA GLY A 40 -12.21 12.23 -6.83
C GLY A 40 -11.05 11.62 -7.62
N GLN A 41 -9.86 12.16 -7.40
CA GLN A 41 -8.65 11.81 -8.16
C GLN A 41 -7.50 11.37 -7.26
N ILE A 42 -6.68 10.45 -7.75
CA ILE A 42 -5.43 10.01 -7.13
C ILE A 42 -4.24 10.14 -8.10
N ARG A 43 -3.02 10.13 -7.57
CA ARG A 43 -1.79 10.02 -8.38
C ARG A 43 -1.41 8.55 -8.59
N TRP A 44 -1.79 7.97 -9.71
CA TRP A 44 -1.39 6.62 -10.09
C TRP A 44 -0.13 6.64 -10.95
N LYS A 45 0.97 6.04 -10.46
CA LYS A 45 2.26 5.96 -11.17
C LYS A 45 2.75 7.32 -11.73
N GLY A 46 2.48 8.40 -10.99
CA GLY A 46 2.85 9.77 -11.36
C GLY A 46 1.90 10.47 -12.35
N LYS A 47 0.78 9.86 -12.72
CA LYS A 47 -0.30 10.47 -13.52
C LYS A 47 -1.55 10.66 -12.67
N LYS A 48 -2.39 11.64 -13.00
CA LYS A 48 -3.73 11.76 -12.41
C LYS A 48 -4.61 10.60 -12.91
N ALA A 49 -5.38 10.02 -12.01
CA ALA A 49 -6.37 9.00 -12.31
C ALA A 49 -7.66 9.32 -11.56
N ASN A 50 -8.78 9.24 -12.26
CA ASN A 50 -10.10 9.31 -11.66
C ASN A 50 -10.37 8.02 -10.89
N MET A 51 -11.04 8.14 -9.76
CA MET A 51 -11.38 7.02 -8.88
C MET A 51 -12.88 6.92 -8.75
N GLU A 52 -13.43 5.74 -9.03
CA GLU A 52 -14.85 5.44 -8.82
C GLU A 52 -14.96 4.25 -7.88
N ILE A 53 -15.97 4.26 -7.00
CA ILE A 53 -16.12 3.26 -5.96
C ILE A 53 -17.51 2.65 -6.00
N GLY A 54 -17.56 1.31 -6.00
CA GLY A 54 -18.76 0.53 -5.79
C GLY A 54 -18.57 -0.38 -4.59
N GLU A 55 -19.63 -0.65 -3.84
CA GLU A 55 -19.55 -1.51 -2.65
C GLU A 55 -20.77 -2.39 -2.44
N THR A 56 -20.58 -3.49 -1.73
CA THR A 56 -21.66 -4.40 -1.34
C THR A 56 -21.30 -5.19 -0.09
N SER A 57 -22.28 -5.89 0.47
CA SER A 57 -22.07 -6.91 1.50
C SER A 57 -21.82 -8.26 0.83
N VAL A 58 -20.84 -9.01 1.31
CA VAL A 58 -20.56 -10.38 0.87
C VAL A 58 -20.36 -11.31 2.05
N ILE A 59 -20.65 -12.59 1.87
CA ILE A 59 -20.44 -13.60 2.91
C ILE A 59 -19.33 -14.56 2.46
N ILE A 60 -18.33 -14.76 3.31
CA ILE A 60 -17.27 -15.74 3.08
C ILE A 60 -17.38 -16.85 4.12
N THR A 61 -17.64 -18.06 3.65
CA THR A 61 -17.61 -19.27 4.48
C THR A 61 -16.42 -20.11 4.03
N ARG A 62 -15.42 -20.27 4.91
CA ARG A 62 -14.29 -21.17 4.66
C ARG A 62 -14.44 -22.45 5.46
N THR A 63 -14.43 -23.57 4.76
CA THR A 63 -14.37 -24.87 5.41
C THR A 63 -12.98 -25.15 5.96
N ALA A 64 -12.88 -25.62 7.20
CA ALA A 64 -11.68 -26.25 7.73
C ALA A 64 -11.54 -27.66 7.13
N LYS A 65 -10.33 -28.00 6.68
CA LYS A 65 -9.98 -29.36 6.21
C LYS A 65 -8.91 -29.96 7.12
N PRO A 66 -9.25 -30.41 8.34
CA PRO A 66 -8.26 -30.88 9.30
C PRO A 66 -7.42 -32.01 8.69
N LYS A 67 -6.11 -32.00 8.92
CA LYS A 67 -5.22 -33.11 8.56
C LYS A 67 -5.20 -34.22 9.62
N ARG A 68 -5.84 -33.99 10.77
CA ARG A 68 -5.91 -34.95 11.88
C ARG A 68 -6.77 -36.16 11.50
N LYS A 69 -6.36 -37.35 11.98
CA LYS A 69 -7.18 -38.56 11.99
C LYS A 69 -8.00 -38.62 13.27
N ASP A 70 -9.24 -39.03 13.15
CA ASP A 70 -10.11 -39.34 14.27
C ASP A 70 -9.53 -40.56 15.03
N LYS A 71 -9.41 -40.45 16.36
CA LYS A 71 -8.72 -41.46 17.19
C LYS A 71 -9.47 -42.78 17.24
N ASN A 72 -10.79 -42.76 17.10
CA ASN A 72 -11.64 -43.94 17.25
C ASN A 72 -11.81 -44.68 15.92
N THR A 73 -11.83 -43.95 14.81
CA THR A 73 -12.08 -44.52 13.47
C THR A 73 -10.82 -44.62 12.60
N GLY A 74 -9.70 -44.01 13.01
CA GLY A 74 -8.45 -43.95 12.24
C GLY A 74 -8.54 -43.17 10.92
N ARG A 75 -9.73 -42.65 10.58
CA ARG A 75 -10.01 -41.93 9.32
C ARG A 75 -9.76 -40.44 9.48
N ARG A 76 -9.52 -39.74 8.38
CA ARG A 76 -9.35 -38.27 8.40
C ARG A 76 -10.64 -37.60 8.87
N VAL A 77 -10.52 -36.63 9.78
CA VAL A 77 -11.66 -35.83 10.24
C VAL A 77 -12.31 -35.16 9.03
N LYS A 78 -13.64 -35.24 8.94
CA LYS A 78 -14.42 -34.64 7.84
C LYS A 78 -14.22 -33.13 7.78
N VAL A 79 -14.44 -32.58 6.60
CA VAL A 79 -14.44 -31.13 6.36
C VAL A 79 -15.50 -30.49 7.27
N GLN A 80 -15.09 -29.50 8.05
CA GLN A 80 -15.98 -28.78 8.96
C GLN A 80 -16.25 -27.38 8.38
N PRO A 81 -17.52 -26.95 8.23
CA PRO A 81 -17.81 -25.59 7.83
C PRO A 81 -17.32 -24.63 8.91
N GLY A 82 -16.59 -23.60 8.52
CA GLY A 82 -16.26 -22.49 9.41
C GLY A 82 -17.46 -21.56 9.58
N VAL A 83 -17.37 -20.67 10.57
CA VAL A 83 -18.36 -19.60 10.76
C VAL A 83 -18.37 -18.68 9.53
N ALA A 84 -19.56 -18.39 9.01
CA ALA A 84 -19.74 -17.46 7.91
C ALA A 84 -19.33 -16.04 8.34
N LEU A 85 -18.50 -15.40 7.53
CA LEU A 85 -18.05 -14.03 7.77
C LEU A 85 -18.75 -13.07 6.82
N THR A 86 -19.61 -12.20 7.36
CA THR A 86 -20.18 -11.08 6.61
C THR A 86 -19.17 -9.94 6.54
N LEU A 87 -18.83 -9.53 5.33
CA LEU A 87 -17.78 -8.57 5.02
C LEU A 87 -18.28 -7.51 4.05
N ARG A 88 -17.59 -6.37 4.01
CA ARG A 88 -17.77 -5.34 2.99
C ARG A 88 -16.80 -5.61 1.84
N LEU A 89 -17.35 -5.71 0.63
CA LEU A 89 -16.58 -5.70 -0.62
C LEU A 89 -16.57 -4.26 -1.14
N VAL A 90 -15.39 -3.70 -1.36
CA VAL A 90 -15.22 -2.38 -1.97
C VAL A 90 -14.43 -2.56 -3.27
N ALA A 91 -15.06 -2.26 -4.40
CA ALA A 91 -14.42 -2.22 -5.71
C ALA A 91 -14.04 -0.78 -6.05
N VAL A 92 -12.76 -0.55 -6.33
CA VAL A 92 -12.22 0.74 -6.75
C VAL A 92 -11.82 0.62 -8.20
N ARG A 93 -12.49 1.37 -9.08
CA ARG A 93 -12.16 1.48 -10.50
C ARG A 93 -11.30 2.72 -10.71
N LEU A 94 -10.22 2.57 -11.47
CA LEU A 94 -9.34 3.66 -11.87
C LEU A 94 -9.45 3.87 -13.36
N THR A 95 -9.69 5.12 -13.75
CA THR A 95 -9.67 5.57 -15.15
C THR A 95 -8.68 6.73 -15.32
N ASP A 96 -8.15 6.91 -16.53
CA ASP A 96 -7.36 8.09 -16.84
C ASP A 96 -8.26 9.33 -17.02
N THR A 97 -7.65 10.45 -17.38
CA THR A 97 -8.37 11.71 -17.62
C THR A 97 -9.32 11.65 -18.81
N ASP A 98 -9.09 10.71 -19.73
CA ASP A 98 -9.87 10.51 -20.95
C ASP A 98 -10.96 9.45 -20.74
N GLY A 99 -11.05 8.88 -19.53
CA GLY A 99 -12.03 7.86 -19.16
C GLY A 99 -11.60 6.42 -19.43
N ASN A 100 -10.39 6.17 -19.93
CA ASN A 100 -9.93 4.81 -20.22
C ASN A 100 -9.61 4.05 -18.94
N PHE A 101 -9.98 2.76 -18.91
CA PHE A 101 -9.72 1.89 -17.77
C PHE A 101 -8.22 1.66 -17.54
N ILE A 102 -7.74 2.05 -16.35
CA ILE A 102 -6.36 1.81 -15.89
C ILE A 102 -6.27 0.50 -15.11
N GLY A 103 -7.28 0.22 -14.27
CA GLY A 103 -7.23 -0.93 -13.38
C GLY A 103 -8.33 -0.92 -12.32
N ARG A 104 -8.42 -2.02 -11.58
CA ARG A 104 -9.35 -2.20 -10.47
C ARG A 104 -8.65 -2.74 -9.24
N TRP A 105 -9.08 -2.27 -8.07
CA TRP A 105 -8.80 -2.90 -6.80
C TRP A 105 -10.07 -3.46 -6.20
N THR A 106 -10.03 -4.73 -5.85
CA THR A 106 -11.09 -5.40 -5.10
C THR A 106 -10.60 -5.55 -3.68
N LEU A 107 -11.32 -4.95 -2.73
CA LEU A 107 -10.93 -4.84 -1.33
C LEU A 107 -11.98 -5.50 -0.45
N LEU A 108 -11.51 -6.18 0.60
CA LEU A 108 -12.36 -6.73 1.66
C LEU A 108 -12.03 -6.00 2.95
N THR A 109 -13.07 -5.65 3.70
CA THR A 109 -12.92 -5.01 4.99
C THR A 109 -14.06 -5.36 5.94
N ASN A 110 -13.77 -5.32 7.24
CA ASN A 110 -14.75 -5.35 8.32
C ASN A 110 -14.94 -3.97 8.98
N VAL A 111 -14.32 -2.92 8.43
CA VAL A 111 -14.46 -1.53 8.90
C VAL A 111 -15.90 -1.07 8.65
N SER A 112 -16.45 -0.33 9.62
CA SER A 112 -17.83 0.15 9.62
C SER A 112 -18.19 0.84 8.31
N ARG A 113 -19.47 0.76 7.92
CA ARG A 113 -20.01 1.52 6.79
C ARG A 113 -20.11 3.02 7.08
N GLU A 114 -20.05 3.40 8.35
CA GLU A 114 -19.93 4.81 8.76
C GLU A 114 -18.64 5.45 8.21
N SER A 115 -17.58 4.64 7.99
CA SER A 115 -16.39 5.10 7.27
C SER A 115 -16.66 5.20 5.77
N ILE A 116 -16.37 6.38 5.23
CA ILE A 116 -16.60 6.73 3.83
C ILE A 116 -15.77 5.81 2.93
N SER A 117 -16.38 5.20 1.91
CA SER A 117 -15.70 4.25 1.00
C SER A 117 -14.44 4.85 0.35
N ALA A 118 -14.46 6.17 0.14
CA ALA A 118 -13.32 6.99 -0.28
C ALA A 118 -12.08 6.80 0.60
N GLU A 119 -12.26 6.76 1.93
CA GLU A 119 -11.18 6.61 2.90
C GLU A 119 -10.59 5.22 2.83
N VAL A 120 -11.42 4.18 2.72
CA VAL A 120 -10.97 2.79 2.57
C VAL A 120 -10.11 2.64 1.30
N ALA A 121 -10.55 3.22 0.18
CA ALA A 121 -9.78 3.24 -1.05
C ALA A 121 -8.46 4.00 -0.89
N ARG A 122 -8.47 5.14 -0.18
CA ARG A 122 -7.29 5.95 0.11
C ARG A 122 -6.28 5.22 1.01
N TRP A 123 -6.73 4.48 2.02
CA TRP A 123 -5.85 3.63 2.83
C TRP A 123 -5.14 2.58 1.98
N TYR A 124 -5.87 1.92 1.07
CA TYR A 124 -5.26 0.97 0.15
C TYR A 124 -4.27 1.63 -0.83
N TYR A 125 -4.56 2.84 -1.29
CA TYR A 125 -3.63 3.63 -2.08
C TYR A 125 -2.35 3.96 -1.30
N TRP A 126 -2.44 4.37 -0.03
CA TRP A 126 -1.28 4.63 0.82
C TRP A 126 -0.44 3.38 1.07
N ARG A 127 -1.04 2.19 1.09
CA ARG A 127 -0.31 0.91 1.12
C ARG A 127 0.68 0.78 -0.04
N TRP A 128 0.41 1.37 -1.21
CA TRP A 128 1.39 1.39 -2.31
C TRP A 128 2.45 2.47 -2.12
N SER A 129 2.14 3.54 -1.39
CA SER A 129 3.11 4.60 -1.11
C SER A 129 4.27 4.07 -0.26
N ILE A 130 3.99 3.19 0.71
CA ILE A 130 5.01 2.67 1.65
C ILE A 130 6.12 1.86 0.98
N ASP A 131 5.85 1.22 -0.15
CA ASP A 131 6.86 0.45 -0.89
C ASP A 131 8.06 1.31 -1.27
N SER A 132 7.84 2.60 -1.57
CA SER A 132 8.95 3.51 -1.90
C SER A 132 9.86 3.81 -0.70
N PHE A 133 9.33 3.85 0.52
CA PHE A 133 10.12 4.01 1.75
C PHE A 133 10.91 2.74 2.04
N LEU A 134 10.27 1.58 1.95
CA LEU A 134 10.95 0.30 2.16
C LEU A 134 12.07 0.09 1.13
N LYS A 135 11.88 0.55 -0.12
CA LYS A 135 12.94 0.55 -1.14
C LYS A 135 14.12 1.45 -0.77
N LEU A 136 13.88 2.66 -0.26
CA LEU A 136 14.93 3.57 0.20
C LEU A 136 15.70 3.02 1.39
N LEU A 137 14.98 2.40 2.33
CA LEU A 137 15.60 1.82 3.51
C LEU A 137 16.51 0.63 3.14
N LYS A 138 16.08 -0.15 2.14
CA LYS A 138 16.82 -1.27 1.56
C LYS A 138 17.79 -0.78 0.47
N GLY A 139 17.80 -1.46 -0.68
CA GLY A 139 18.82 -1.34 -1.72
C GLY A 139 18.93 0.00 -2.44
N ALA A 140 17.94 0.89 -2.33
CA ALA A 140 17.95 2.16 -3.06
C ALA A 140 18.48 3.34 -2.25
N GLY A 141 18.92 3.13 -1.01
CA GLY A 141 19.36 4.19 -0.12
C GLY A 141 20.28 3.68 0.97
N HIS A 142 19.71 3.30 2.11
CA HIS A 142 20.49 3.00 3.32
C HIS A 142 21.11 1.60 3.35
N ASP A 143 20.78 0.72 2.41
CA ASP A 143 21.31 -0.64 2.31
C ASP A 143 21.21 -1.40 3.65
N VAL A 144 20.03 -1.33 4.31
CA VAL A 144 19.82 -1.91 5.65
C VAL A 144 20.23 -3.39 5.74
N GLU A 145 20.14 -4.14 4.64
CA GLU A 145 20.49 -5.56 4.57
C GLU A 145 22.01 -5.81 4.58
N LYS A 146 22.84 -4.77 4.38
CA LYS A 146 24.32 -4.83 4.46
C LYS A 146 24.88 -4.30 5.78
N TRP A 147 24.02 -3.89 6.69
CA TRP A 147 24.42 -3.36 7.99
C TRP A 147 25.11 -4.44 8.83
N ARG A 148 26.24 -4.08 9.47
CA ARG A 148 27.07 -5.00 10.28
C ARG A 148 26.99 -4.72 11.79
N GLN A 149 25.91 -4.09 12.24
CA GLN A 149 25.68 -3.88 13.68
C GLN A 149 25.58 -5.23 14.41
N LEU A 150 26.29 -5.36 15.53
CA LEU A 150 26.41 -6.62 16.28
C LEU A 150 25.32 -6.82 17.35
N SER A 151 24.41 -5.86 17.53
CA SER A 151 23.33 -5.97 18.52
C SER A 151 22.02 -5.37 18.02
N ALA A 152 20.90 -5.91 18.50
CA ALA A 152 19.56 -5.42 18.14
C ALA A 152 19.37 -3.95 18.49
N GLY A 153 19.89 -3.49 19.64
CA GLY A 153 19.82 -2.09 20.05
C GLY A 153 20.58 -1.15 19.10
N ALA A 154 21.74 -1.58 18.59
CA ALA A 154 22.50 -0.79 17.61
C ALA A 154 21.78 -0.74 16.24
N VAL A 155 21.18 -1.86 15.81
CA VAL A 155 20.34 -1.90 14.60
C VAL A 155 19.16 -0.96 14.75
N LEU A 156 18.44 -1.00 15.87
CA LEU A 156 17.27 -0.17 16.13
C LEU A 156 17.61 1.33 16.09
N ARG A 157 18.68 1.76 16.78
CA ARG A 157 19.09 3.18 16.77
C ARG A 157 19.40 3.68 15.36
N ARG A 158 20.16 2.90 14.57
CA ARG A 158 20.46 3.26 13.18
C ARG A 158 19.22 3.24 12.30
N LEU A 159 18.31 2.29 12.53
CA LEU A 159 17.04 2.18 11.83
C LEU A 159 16.15 3.41 12.04
N LEU A 160 16.10 3.94 13.26
CA LEU A 160 15.34 5.16 13.57
C LEU A 160 15.86 6.35 12.77
N ILE A 161 17.18 6.57 12.76
CA ILE A 161 17.83 7.66 12.00
C ILE A 161 17.59 7.50 10.49
N ALA A 162 17.83 6.32 9.94
CA ALA A 162 17.60 6.02 8.53
C ALA A 162 16.13 6.20 8.13
N SER A 163 15.20 5.81 9.02
CA SER A 163 13.77 6.00 8.80
C SER A 163 13.41 7.48 8.75
N MET A 164 13.96 8.30 9.65
CA MET A 164 13.74 9.75 9.63
C MET A 164 14.28 10.40 8.34
N ALA A 165 15.46 9.99 7.89
CA ALA A 165 16.02 10.47 6.62
C ALA A 165 15.12 10.10 5.42
N CYS A 166 14.59 8.87 5.38
CA CYS A 166 13.63 8.47 4.35
C CYS A 166 12.33 9.29 4.40
N VAL A 167 11.79 9.57 5.59
CA VAL A 167 10.59 10.41 5.77
C VAL A 167 10.84 11.84 5.32
N LEU A 168 12.01 12.42 5.64
CA LEU A 168 12.40 13.76 5.20
C LEU A 168 12.45 13.85 3.67
N VAL A 169 13.07 12.88 3.02
CA VAL A 169 13.09 12.77 1.55
C VAL A 169 11.68 12.69 0.98
N TRP A 170 10.82 11.89 1.59
CA TRP A 170 9.42 11.76 1.19
C TRP A 170 8.60 13.04 1.33
N ARG A 171 8.82 13.80 2.42
CA ARG A 171 8.17 15.09 2.64
C ARG A 171 8.61 16.08 1.55
N ARG A 172 9.92 16.21 1.34
CA ARG A 172 10.47 17.08 0.29
C ARG A 172 9.94 16.71 -1.08
N GLN A 173 10.02 15.43 -1.47
CA GLN A 173 9.55 14.95 -2.78
C GLN A 173 8.08 15.29 -3.07
N ARG A 174 7.24 15.42 -2.05
CA ARG A 174 5.80 15.71 -2.16
C ARG A 174 5.44 17.18 -2.02
N SER A 175 6.39 18.03 -1.64
CA SER A 175 6.17 19.48 -1.56
C SER A 175 6.19 20.08 -2.96
N GLU A 176 5.18 20.91 -3.27
CA GLU A 176 4.92 21.43 -4.62
C GLU A 176 5.16 22.93 -4.74
N ASP A 177 5.52 23.62 -3.65
CA ASP A 177 5.92 25.02 -3.68
C ASP A 177 7.23 25.23 -4.45
N ASP A 178 7.36 26.38 -5.10
CA ASP A 178 8.45 26.70 -6.02
C ASP A 178 9.83 26.57 -5.36
N ASP A 179 9.96 27.00 -4.12
CA ASP A 179 11.19 26.88 -3.33
C ASP A 179 11.57 25.40 -3.12
N ASN A 180 10.61 24.55 -2.77
CA ASN A 180 10.85 23.12 -2.66
C ASN A 180 11.17 22.47 -4.00
N VAL A 181 10.58 22.92 -5.10
CA VAL A 181 10.93 22.44 -6.45
C VAL A 181 12.38 22.77 -6.75
N ALA A 182 12.80 24.02 -6.53
CA ALA A 182 14.19 24.44 -6.72
C ALA A 182 15.16 23.66 -5.83
N ALA A 183 14.83 23.51 -4.55
CA ALA A 183 15.63 22.74 -3.60
C ALA A 183 15.78 21.28 -4.04
N ARG A 184 14.69 20.63 -4.48
CA ARG A 184 14.75 19.24 -4.99
C ARG A 184 15.63 19.12 -6.22
N GLN A 185 15.57 20.06 -7.14
CA GLN A 185 16.42 20.07 -8.32
C GLN A 185 17.90 20.21 -7.94
N LEU A 186 18.23 21.14 -7.04
CA LEU A 186 19.59 21.31 -6.54
C LEU A 186 20.10 20.04 -5.85
N ILE A 187 19.33 19.51 -4.89
CA ILE A 187 19.68 18.28 -4.17
C ILE A 187 19.87 17.12 -5.16
N CYS A 188 18.98 16.96 -6.14
CA CYS A 188 19.11 15.91 -7.13
C CYS A 188 20.37 16.07 -7.98
N ARG A 189 20.77 17.30 -8.35
CA ARG A 189 22.03 17.57 -9.07
C ARG A 189 23.24 17.17 -8.23
N LEU A 190 23.26 17.54 -6.95
CA LEU A 190 24.33 17.15 -6.01
C LEU A 190 24.51 15.64 -5.93
N SER A 191 23.43 14.87 -6.07
CA SER A 191 23.50 13.41 -6.03
C SER A 191 24.33 12.76 -7.15
N GLY A 192 24.58 13.48 -8.27
CA GLY A 192 25.22 12.95 -9.46
C GLY A 192 24.42 11.86 -10.20
N ARG A 193 23.19 11.54 -9.76
CA ARG A 193 22.38 10.47 -10.35
C ARG A 193 21.61 10.96 -11.58
N GLN A 194 21.76 10.24 -12.69
CA GLN A 194 20.98 10.52 -13.90
C GLN A 194 19.47 10.35 -13.66
N GLN A 195 18.68 11.28 -14.17
CA GLN A 195 17.21 11.24 -14.10
C GLN A 195 16.61 11.24 -15.50
N LYS A 196 15.40 10.67 -15.63
CA LYS A 196 14.64 10.76 -16.88
C LYS A 196 14.07 12.17 -17.03
N ARG A 197 14.19 12.75 -18.23
CA ARG A 197 13.62 14.07 -18.56
C ARG A 197 12.11 14.09 -18.29
N GLY A 198 11.62 15.20 -17.72
CA GLY A 198 10.19 15.41 -17.44
C GLY A 198 9.61 14.54 -16.32
N ARG A 199 10.45 13.86 -15.53
CA ARG A 199 10.03 13.12 -14.33
C ARG A 199 10.43 13.88 -13.08
N ILE A 200 9.56 13.79 -12.07
CA ILE A 200 9.87 14.20 -10.70
C ILE A 200 11.13 13.46 -10.23
N GLU A 201 12.00 14.20 -9.55
CA GLU A 201 13.25 13.72 -8.97
C GLU A 201 13.00 12.49 -8.10
N SER A 202 13.75 11.43 -8.37
CA SER A 202 13.59 10.16 -7.67
C SER A 202 14.02 10.29 -6.20
N ALA A 203 13.30 9.60 -5.32
CA ALA A 203 13.61 9.60 -3.89
C ALA A 203 15.05 9.14 -3.58
N PRO A 204 15.62 8.13 -4.28
CA PRO A 204 17.03 7.79 -4.13
C PRO A 204 17.96 8.96 -4.46
N ALA A 205 17.73 9.68 -5.56
CA ALA A 205 18.54 10.84 -5.92
C ALA A 205 18.48 11.93 -4.85
N LEU A 206 17.28 12.22 -4.36
CA LEU A 206 17.10 13.17 -3.25
C LEU A 206 17.84 12.75 -1.98
N LEU A 207 17.79 11.46 -1.61
CA LEU A 207 18.47 10.96 -0.42
C LEU A 207 20.01 11.10 -0.52
N ALA A 208 20.60 10.70 -1.66
CA ALA A 208 22.05 10.83 -1.85
C ALA A 208 22.51 12.29 -1.93
N GLY A 209 21.75 13.13 -2.63
CA GLY A 209 22.04 14.55 -2.70
C GLY A 209 21.97 15.24 -1.35
N LEU A 210 20.98 14.88 -0.53
CA LEU A 210 20.82 15.43 0.80
C LEU A 210 21.98 15.01 1.71
N SER A 211 22.43 13.76 1.60
CA SER A 211 23.63 13.30 2.30
C SER A 211 24.87 14.14 1.94
N ILE A 212 25.07 14.42 0.65
CA ILE A 212 26.20 15.25 0.20
C ILE A 212 26.08 16.66 0.75
N LEU A 213 24.91 17.29 0.59
CA LEU A 213 24.65 18.65 1.07
C LEU A 213 24.93 18.78 2.56
N LEU A 214 24.38 17.89 3.39
CA LEU A 214 24.56 17.94 4.84
C LEU A 214 26.03 17.78 5.22
N ASN A 215 26.73 16.83 4.61
CA ASN A 215 28.17 16.64 4.87
C ASN A 215 29.00 17.86 4.47
N THR A 216 28.69 18.49 3.33
CA THR A 216 29.35 19.73 2.90
C THR A 216 29.08 20.87 3.87
N LEU A 217 27.84 21.05 4.33
CA LEU A 217 27.49 22.08 5.30
C LEU A 217 28.20 21.86 6.64
N THR A 218 28.34 20.61 7.09
CA THR A 218 29.12 20.29 8.29
C THR A 218 30.58 20.68 8.11
N LEU A 219 31.18 20.32 6.97
CA LEU A 219 32.59 20.61 6.69
C LEU A 219 32.87 22.11 6.54
N LEU A 220 31.91 22.90 6.07
CA LEU A 220 32.03 24.37 5.97
C LEU A 220 31.77 25.09 7.30
N ALA A 221 31.20 24.40 8.29
CA ALA A 221 30.93 24.94 9.62
C ALA A 221 32.07 24.65 10.62
N GLU A 222 33.04 23.83 10.23
CA GLU A 222 34.33 23.62 10.89
C GLU A 222 35.34 24.68 10.46
#